data_AF-A0A9E5M305-F1
#
_entry.id   AF-A0A9E5M305-F1
#
_cell.length_a   1.000
_cell.length_b   1.000
_cell.length_c   1.000
_cell.angle_alpha   90.00
_cell.angle_beta   90.00
_cell.angle_gamma   90.00
#
_symmetry.space_group_name_H-M   'P 1'
#
loop_
_entity.id
_entity.type
_entity.pdbx_description
1 polymer ?
#
loop_
_entity_poly.entity_id
_entity_poly.type
_entity_poly.pdbx_seq_one_letter_code
_entity_poly.pdbx_strand_id
1 'polypeptide(L)'
;MSDSPSSLRVSLRAARANLAPGLALQVFAGALVAAYFVHAPARAALDTLAAYRERVGLPFALVSTALFGGLLPTLVLRLMPASPGQRQDGWQVAALTLFWAYKGWEVSFFYGVLAHFVGESRDFATIATKTFIDQCVYSPFFTVPCAWCFYRWVENHFAFAPVLAELRRPGWFSGLLPLQIAGWGVWVPAVAIIFQLPTSLQLPLQNLVCCFYTLLVACLTRPVAIK
;
A
#
# COMPACT_ATOMS: atom_id res chain seq x y z
N MET A 1 -15.61 -21.84 -17.31
CA MET A 1 -16.52 -20.88 -16.66
C MET A 1 -17.49 -21.68 -15.81
N SER A 2 -17.30 -21.70 -14.50
CA SER A 2 -18.18 -22.38 -13.54
C SER A 2 -18.44 -21.39 -12.41
N ASP A 3 -19.49 -20.58 -12.56
CA ASP A 3 -20.07 -19.80 -11.48
C ASP A 3 -20.71 -20.75 -10.48
N SER A 4 -19.95 -21.13 -9.43
CA SER A 4 -20.50 -21.89 -8.32
C SER A 4 -20.86 -20.90 -7.20
N PRO A 5 -22.07 -20.95 -6.61
CA PRO A 5 -22.49 -20.09 -5.48
C PRO A 5 -21.59 -20.20 -4.23
N SER A 6 -20.62 -21.12 -4.22
CA SER A 6 -19.54 -21.22 -3.24
C SER A 6 -18.48 -20.12 -3.37
N SER A 7 -18.16 -19.63 -4.58
CA SER A 7 -17.13 -18.60 -4.77
C SER A 7 -17.56 -17.26 -4.19
N LEU A 8 -18.80 -16.84 -4.46
CA LEU A 8 -19.41 -15.63 -3.90
C LEU A 8 -19.44 -15.64 -2.37
N ARG A 9 -19.79 -16.78 -1.76
CA ARG A 9 -19.82 -16.93 -0.30
C ARG A 9 -18.42 -16.85 0.32
N VAL A 10 -17.41 -17.40 -0.35
CA VAL A 10 -16.00 -17.32 0.07
C VAL A 10 -15.49 -15.88 -0.06
N SER A 11 -15.76 -15.21 -1.18
CA SER A 11 -15.42 -13.79 -1.40
C SER A 11 -16.11 -12.87 -0.39
N LEU A 12 -17.39 -13.11 -0.07
CA LEU A 12 -18.13 -12.33 0.93
C LEU A 12 -17.61 -12.54 2.36
N ARG A 13 -17.20 -13.76 2.72
CA ARG A 13 -16.57 -14.04 4.02
C ARG A 13 -15.20 -13.38 4.12
N ALA A 14 -14.38 -13.45 3.07
CA ALA A 14 -13.09 -12.76 3.00
C ALA A 14 -13.27 -11.24 3.09
N ALA A 15 -14.23 -10.66 2.36
CA ALA A 15 -14.56 -9.24 2.44
C ALA A 15 -14.96 -8.84 3.87
N ARG A 16 -15.86 -9.60 4.53
CA ARG A 16 -16.28 -9.33 5.92
C ARG A 16 -15.14 -9.44 6.92
N ALA A 17 -14.23 -10.40 6.76
CA ALA A 17 -13.05 -10.54 7.61
C ALA A 17 -12.08 -9.35 7.47
N ASN A 18 -12.03 -8.74 6.28
CA ASN A 18 -11.19 -7.59 5.99
C ASN A 18 -11.83 -6.23 6.35
N LEU A 19 -13.15 -6.18 6.59
CA LEU A 19 -13.87 -4.93 6.87
C LEU A 19 -13.41 -4.24 8.16
N ALA A 20 -13.46 -4.91 9.30
CA ALA A 20 -13.09 -4.31 10.59
C ALA A 20 -11.64 -3.77 10.60
N PRO A 21 -10.64 -4.55 10.17
CA PRO A 21 -9.28 -4.05 10.07
C PRO A 21 -9.11 -2.92 9.04
N GLY A 22 -9.77 -3.01 7.88
CA GLY A 22 -9.78 -1.93 6.89
C GLY A 22 -10.37 -0.64 7.48
N LEU A 23 -11.48 -0.74 8.22
CA LEU A 23 -12.10 0.37 8.93
C LEU A 23 -11.19 0.96 10.01
N ALA A 24 -10.48 0.14 10.78
CA ALA A 24 -9.52 0.62 11.78
C ALA A 24 -8.41 1.46 11.13
N LEU A 25 -7.92 1.04 9.96
CA LEU A 25 -6.96 1.81 9.17
C LEU A 25 -7.56 3.14 8.69
N GLN A 26 -8.81 3.14 8.20
CA GLN A 26 -9.47 4.38 7.77
C GLN A 26 -9.72 5.34 8.93
N VAL A 27 -10.15 4.83 10.10
CA VAL A 27 -10.33 5.65 11.31
C VAL A 27 -9.00 6.24 11.75
N PHE A 28 -7.92 5.46 11.75
CA PHE A 28 -6.59 5.96 12.09
C PHE A 28 -6.13 7.08 11.14
N ALA A 29 -6.18 6.84 9.82
CA ALA A 29 -5.79 7.84 8.83
C ALA A 29 -6.67 9.10 8.91
N GLY A 30 -7.99 8.92 9.00
CA GLY A 30 -8.95 10.00 9.14
C GLY A 30 -8.77 10.80 10.43
N ALA A 31 -8.45 10.15 11.55
CA ALA A 31 -8.16 10.83 12.81
C ALA A 31 -6.88 11.67 12.71
N LEU A 32 -5.84 11.19 12.03
CA LEU A 32 -4.61 11.98 11.82
C LEU A 32 -4.87 13.22 10.96
N VAL A 33 -5.62 13.05 9.87
CA VAL A 33 -6.02 14.17 8.99
C VAL A 33 -6.92 15.15 9.74
N ALA A 34 -7.90 14.67 10.50
CA ALA A 34 -8.74 15.52 11.33
C ALA A 34 -7.90 16.30 12.35
N ALA A 35 -6.97 15.63 13.06
CA ALA A 35 -6.07 16.26 14.02
C ALA A 35 -5.21 17.36 13.38
N TYR A 36 -4.73 17.16 12.15
CA TYR A 36 -4.03 18.21 11.40
C TYR A 36 -4.88 19.49 11.24
N PHE A 37 -6.18 19.36 11.01
CA PHE A 37 -7.07 20.50 10.80
C PHE A 37 -7.70 21.09 12.06
N VAL A 38 -7.87 20.32 13.13
CA VAL A 38 -8.60 20.79 14.33
C VAL A 38 -7.75 20.90 15.59
N HIS A 39 -6.54 20.31 15.61
CA HIS A 39 -5.71 20.25 16.82
C HIS A 39 -4.33 20.91 16.58
N ALA A 40 -4.14 22.12 17.14
CA ALA A 40 -2.96 22.95 16.89
C ALA A 40 -1.60 22.26 17.19
N PRO A 41 -1.42 21.53 18.30
CA PRO A 41 -0.17 20.81 18.54
C PRO A 41 0.11 19.71 17.50
N ALA A 42 -0.93 19.02 17.04
CA ALA A 42 -0.77 17.98 16.01
C ALA A 42 -0.41 18.61 14.66
N ARG A 43 -1.05 19.73 14.31
CA ARG A 43 -0.70 20.52 13.13
C ARG A 43 0.77 20.95 13.17
N ALA A 44 1.23 21.55 14.27
CA ALA A 44 2.61 22.00 14.39
C ALA A 44 3.65 20.86 14.26
N ALA A 45 3.35 19.69 14.85
CA ALA A 45 4.19 18.50 14.70
C ALA A 45 4.25 18.01 13.25
N LEU A 46 3.11 17.98 12.57
CA LEU A 46 3.01 17.58 11.16
C LEU A 46 3.66 18.61 10.23
N ASP A 47 3.50 19.91 10.45
CA ASP A 47 4.19 20.94 9.67
C ASP A 47 5.72 20.87 9.86
N THR A 48 6.19 20.51 11.06
CA THR A 48 7.62 20.23 11.30
C THR A 48 8.10 19.03 10.47
N LEU A 49 7.30 17.97 10.41
CA LEU A 49 7.59 16.80 9.56
C LEU A 49 7.58 17.15 8.07
N ALA A 50 6.62 17.98 7.63
CA ALA A 50 6.52 18.48 6.26
C ALA A 50 7.80 19.25 5.87
N ALA A 51 8.20 20.21 6.71
CA ALA A 51 9.41 20.99 6.50
C ALA A 51 10.67 20.10 6.52
N TYR A 52 10.75 19.11 7.42
CA TYR A 52 11.86 18.16 7.43
C TYR A 52 11.95 17.37 6.14
N ARG A 53 10.83 16.82 5.66
CA ARG A 53 10.77 16.11 4.37
C ARG A 53 11.21 17.00 3.22
N GLU A 54 10.73 18.24 3.15
CA GLU A 54 11.07 19.16 2.06
C GLU A 54 12.57 19.48 2.05
N ARG A 55 13.17 19.71 3.22
CA ARG A 55 14.63 19.93 3.34
C ARG A 55 15.46 18.72 2.95
N VAL A 56 15.02 17.51 3.33
CA VAL A 56 15.76 16.27 3.05
C VAL A 56 15.55 15.81 1.60
N GLY A 57 14.36 16.04 1.03
CA GLY A 57 14.02 15.70 -0.34
C GLY A 57 13.95 14.18 -0.58
N LEU A 58 14.56 13.74 -1.67
CA LEU A 58 14.51 12.35 -2.14
C LEU A 58 14.95 11.30 -1.11
N PRO A 59 16.07 11.47 -0.36
CA PRO A 59 16.46 10.54 0.69
C PRO A 59 15.35 10.25 1.71
N PHE A 60 14.52 11.23 2.06
CA PHE A 60 13.39 11.01 2.97
C PHE A 60 12.42 10.01 2.36
N ALA A 61 12.04 10.20 1.09
CA ALA A 61 11.10 9.33 0.41
C ALA A 61 11.62 7.90 0.31
N LEU A 62 12.88 7.72 -0.09
CA LEU A 62 13.52 6.41 -0.18
C LEU A 62 13.55 5.70 1.19
N VAL A 63 14.10 6.36 2.22
CA VAL A 63 14.32 5.75 3.53
C VAL A 63 13.01 5.49 4.25
N SER A 64 12.10 6.48 4.29
CA SER A 64 10.83 6.31 4.99
C SER A 64 9.98 5.20 4.38
N THR A 65 9.87 5.12 3.05
CA THR A 65 9.07 4.06 2.42
C THR A 65 9.75 2.70 2.52
N ALA A 66 11.09 2.62 2.43
CA ALA A 66 11.83 1.38 2.69
C ALA A 66 11.56 0.83 4.10
N LEU A 67 11.56 1.71 5.10
CA LEU A 67 11.30 1.35 6.49
C LEU A 67 9.87 0.87 6.69
N PHE A 68 8.87 1.67 6.29
CA PHE A 68 7.46 1.39 6.59
C PHE A 68 6.82 0.37 5.63
N GLY A 69 7.23 0.34 4.37
CA GLY A 69 6.73 -0.62 3.38
C GLY A 69 7.43 -1.98 3.44
N GLY A 70 8.73 -1.99 3.74
CA GLY A 70 9.57 -3.20 3.67
C GLY A 70 10.04 -3.71 5.03
N LEU A 71 10.94 -2.96 5.67
CA LEU A 71 11.70 -3.47 6.82
C LEU A 71 10.83 -3.68 8.07
N LEU A 72 10.06 -2.69 8.49
CA LEU A 72 9.27 -2.72 9.71
C LEU A 72 8.21 -3.83 9.68
N PRO A 73 7.39 -3.98 8.63
CA PRO A 73 6.45 -5.09 8.54
C PRO A 73 7.16 -6.44 8.66
N THR A 74 8.29 -6.62 7.98
CA THR A 74 9.06 -7.85 8.01
C THR A 74 9.60 -8.19 9.42
N LEU A 75 10.13 -7.19 10.13
CA LEU A 75 10.62 -7.37 11.49
C LEU A 75 9.50 -7.78 12.44
N VAL A 76 8.35 -7.11 12.37
CA VAL A 76 7.17 -7.44 13.19
C VAL A 76 6.69 -8.86 12.87
N LEU A 77 6.61 -9.24 11.59
CA LEU A 77 6.19 -10.58 11.19
C LEU A 77 7.15 -11.68 11.67
N ARG A 78 8.45 -11.39 11.75
CA ARG A 78 9.45 -12.33 12.31
C ARG A 78 9.28 -12.58 13.81
N LEU A 79 8.76 -11.59 14.55
CA LEU A 79 8.46 -11.74 15.98
C LEU A 79 7.21 -12.60 16.23
N MET A 80 6.40 -12.83 15.20
CA MET A 80 5.18 -13.62 15.32
C MET A 80 5.45 -15.09 14.98
N PRO A 81 4.65 -16.03 15.54
CA PRO A 81 4.73 -17.44 15.17
C PRO A 81 4.46 -17.62 13.67
N ALA A 82 5.35 -18.31 12.97
CA ALA A 82 5.24 -18.60 11.54
C ALA A 82 5.38 -20.11 11.32
N SER A 83 4.66 -20.65 10.33
CA SER A 83 4.85 -22.04 9.92
C SER A 83 6.27 -22.25 9.37
N PRO A 84 6.88 -23.44 9.58
CA PRO A 84 8.17 -23.78 8.98
C PRO A 84 8.13 -23.55 7.46
N GLY A 85 9.13 -22.87 6.91
CA GLY A 85 9.23 -22.55 5.48
C GLY A 85 8.54 -21.25 5.01
N GLN A 86 7.83 -20.53 5.88
CA GLN A 86 7.24 -19.22 5.53
C GLN A 86 8.14 -18.02 5.79
N ARG A 87 9.36 -18.23 6.31
CA ARG A 87 10.28 -17.13 6.64
C ARG A 87 11.12 -16.74 5.43
N GLN A 88 11.05 -15.47 5.07
CA GLN A 88 11.93 -14.87 4.06
C GLN A 88 13.37 -14.85 4.56
N ASP A 89 14.29 -15.26 3.68
CA ASP A 89 15.73 -15.17 3.94
C ASP A 89 16.20 -13.70 3.97
N GLY A 90 17.45 -13.46 4.39
CA GLY A 90 17.98 -12.10 4.51
C GLY A 90 18.03 -11.34 3.18
N TRP A 91 18.22 -12.05 2.06
CA TRP A 91 18.33 -11.44 0.74
C TRP A 91 16.96 -11.05 0.18
N GLN A 92 15.94 -11.88 0.42
CA GLN A 92 14.54 -11.55 0.11
C GLN A 92 14.07 -10.31 0.87
N VAL A 93 14.42 -10.21 2.16
CA VAL A 93 14.12 -9.01 2.95
C VAL A 93 14.83 -7.78 2.39
N ALA A 94 16.14 -7.88 2.10
CA ALA A 94 16.89 -6.77 1.53
C ALA A 94 16.31 -6.30 0.19
N ALA A 95 15.96 -7.24 -0.70
CA ALA A 95 15.36 -6.94 -1.99
C ALA A 95 13.99 -6.25 -1.85
N LEU A 96 13.11 -6.74 -0.97
CA LEU A 96 11.82 -6.10 -0.71
C LEU A 96 11.99 -4.71 -0.09
N THR A 97 12.92 -4.54 0.85
CA THR A 97 13.23 -3.22 1.43
C THR A 97 13.70 -2.23 0.36
N LEU A 98 14.59 -2.64 -0.56
CA LEU A 98 15.04 -1.81 -1.67
C LEU A 98 13.93 -1.50 -2.67
N PHE A 99 13.05 -2.46 -2.95
CA PHE A 99 11.87 -2.22 -3.77
C PHE A 99 10.96 -1.16 -3.16
N TRP A 100 10.68 -1.23 -1.86
CA TRP A 100 9.90 -0.21 -1.17
C TRP A 100 10.62 1.15 -1.12
N ALA A 101 11.97 1.17 -1.09
CA ALA A 101 12.72 2.41 -1.29
C ALA A 101 12.41 3.04 -2.65
N TYR A 102 12.52 2.25 -3.72
CA TYR A 102 12.16 2.66 -5.09
C TYR A 102 10.71 3.16 -5.17
N LYS A 103 9.75 2.43 -4.57
CA LYS A 103 8.35 2.86 -4.51
C LYS A 103 8.18 4.19 -3.79
N GLY A 104 9.00 4.49 -2.77
CA GLY A 104 9.00 5.78 -2.09
C GLY A 104 9.35 6.93 -3.01
N TRP A 105 10.39 6.78 -3.83
CA TRP A 105 10.72 7.76 -4.86
C TRP A 105 9.60 7.91 -5.88
N GLU A 106 9.12 6.80 -6.45
CA GLU A 106 8.09 6.78 -7.48
C GLU A 106 6.79 7.44 -7.02
N VAL A 107 6.28 7.07 -5.84
CA VAL A 107 5.06 7.66 -5.26
C VAL A 107 5.28 9.13 -4.92
N SER A 108 6.44 9.52 -4.41
CA SER A 108 6.75 10.92 -4.14
C SER A 108 6.74 11.75 -5.43
N PHE A 109 7.27 11.22 -6.52
CA PHE A 109 7.22 11.86 -7.83
C PHE A 109 5.77 11.93 -8.35
N PHE A 110 5.03 10.83 -8.25
CA PHE A 110 3.63 10.76 -8.67
C PHE A 110 2.74 11.78 -7.94
N TYR A 111 2.90 11.95 -6.63
CA TYR A 111 2.17 12.98 -5.87
C TYR A 111 2.53 14.40 -6.32
N GLY A 112 3.80 14.65 -6.65
CA GLY A 112 4.22 15.92 -7.24
C GLY A 112 3.57 16.18 -8.61
N VAL A 113 3.46 15.14 -9.45
CA VAL A 113 2.77 15.21 -10.75
C VAL A 113 1.28 15.52 -10.56
N LEU A 114 0.60 14.83 -9.64
CA LEU A 114 -0.80 15.12 -9.32
C LEU A 114 -1.00 16.55 -8.79
N ALA A 115 -0.11 17.00 -7.90
CA ALA A 115 -0.15 18.37 -7.40
C ALA A 115 0.01 19.41 -8.53
N HIS A 116 0.90 19.16 -9.49
CA HIS A 116 1.14 20.06 -10.61
C HIS A 116 -0.02 20.10 -11.62
N PHE A 117 -0.55 18.95 -12.03
CA PHE A 117 -1.55 18.88 -13.10
C PHE A 117 -3.01 18.96 -12.61
N VAL A 118 -3.30 18.47 -11.39
CA VAL A 118 -4.66 18.46 -10.82
C VAL A 118 -4.83 19.60 -9.81
N GLY A 119 -3.77 19.95 -9.08
CA GLY A 119 -3.76 21.05 -8.11
C GLY A 119 -3.59 20.61 -6.67
N GLU A 120 -3.51 21.58 -5.76
CA GLU A 120 -3.33 21.40 -4.29
C GLU A 120 -4.62 21.63 -3.49
N SER A 121 -5.73 21.90 -4.16
CA SER A 121 -7.01 22.18 -3.50
C SER A 121 -7.57 20.93 -2.82
N ARG A 122 -8.37 21.16 -1.77
CA ARG A 122 -9.01 20.13 -0.95
C ARG A 122 -10.51 20.00 -1.23
N ASP A 123 -10.99 20.62 -2.30
CA ASP A 123 -12.36 20.46 -2.75
C ASP A 123 -12.61 19.04 -3.27
N PHE A 124 -13.88 18.66 -3.31
CA PHE A 124 -14.30 17.32 -3.72
C PHE A 124 -13.80 16.95 -5.13
N ALA A 125 -13.82 17.88 -6.08
CA ALA A 125 -13.45 17.58 -7.47
C ALA A 125 -11.95 17.30 -7.59
N THR A 126 -11.11 18.08 -6.92
CA THR A 126 -9.65 17.87 -6.90
C THR A 126 -9.31 16.51 -6.30
N ILE A 127 -9.89 16.17 -5.14
CA ILE A 127 -9.63 14.90 -4.45
C ILE A 127 -10.17 13.71 -5.26
N ALA A 128 -11.40 13.78 -5.76
CA ALA A 128 -11.98 12.72 -6.57
C ALA A 128 -11.16 12.46 -7.85
N THR A 129 -10.65 13.52 -8.49
CA THR A 129 -9.79 13.40 -9.67
C THR A 129 -8.46 12.72 -9.34
N LYS A 130 -7.78 13.14 -8.26
CA LYS A 130 -6.54 12.49 -7.80
C LYS A 130 -6.77 11.02 -7.43
N THR A 131 -7.84 10.72 -6.68
CA THR A 131 -8.22 9.35 -6.31
C THR A 131 -8.52 8.50 -7.54
N PHE A 132 -9.22 9.03 -8.55
CA PHE A 132 -9.51 8.32 -9.78
C PHE A 132 -8.23 8.01 -10.56
N ILE A 133 -7.35 9.00 -10.75
CA ILE A 133 -6.07 8.78 -11.46
C ILE A 133 -5.22 7.75 -10.71
N ASP A 134 -5.12 7.86 -9.38
CA ASP A 134 -4.36 6.93 -8.55
C ASP A 134 -4.92 5.51 -8.66
N GLN A 135 -6.23 5.32 -8.47
CA GLN A 135 -6.83 3.99 -8.30
C GLN A 135 -7.27 3.33 -9.60
N CYS A 136 -7.57 4.10 -10.65
CA CYS A 136 -8.03 3.59 -11.94
C CYS A 136 -6.98 3.64 -13.05
N VAL A 137 -5.88 4.39 -12.86
CA VAL A 137 -4.80 4.52 -13.86
C VAL A 137 -3.47 4.06 -13.29
N TYR A 138 -2.94 4.75 -12.30
CA TYR A 138 -1.60 4.47 -11.77
C TYR A 138 -1.52 3.10 -11.09
N SER A 139 -2.51 2.75 -10.27
CA SER A 139 -2.53 1.50 -9.53
C SER A 139 -2.66 0.25 -10.44
N PRO A 140 -3.69 0.15 -11.32
CA PRO A 140 -3.93 -1.07 -12.10
C PRO A 140 -2.89 -1.30 -13.19
N PHE A 141 -2.36 -0.24 -13.79
CA PHE A 141 -1.46 -0.34 -14.94
C PHE A 141 0.02 -0.25 -14.56
N PHE A 142 0.36 0.24 -13.37
CA PHE A 142 1.75 0.39 -12.96
C PHE A 142 2.06 -0.23 -11.60
N THR A 143 1.44 0.27 -10.53
CA THR A 143 1.84 -0.13 -9.17
C THR A 143 1.56 -1.60 -8.88
N VAL A 144 0.36 -2.10 -9.19
CA VAL A 144 -0.02 -3.49 -8.94
C VAL A 144 0.78 -4.46 -9.83
N PRO A 145 0.89 -4.26 -11.16
CA PRO A 145 1.73 -5.13 -11.99
C PRO A 145 3.20 -5.13 -11.59
N CYS A 146 3.77 -3.96 -11.28
CA CYS A 146 5.16 -3.84 -10.85
C CYS A 146 5.41 -4.57 -9.53
N ALA A 147 4.56 -4.35 -8.53
CA ALA A 147 4.65 -5.05 -7.25
C ALA A 147 4.47 -6.56 -7.44
N TRP A 148 3.48 -6.99 -8.22
CA TRP A 148 3.26 -8.41 -8.50
C TRP A 148 4.51 -9.05 -9.13
N CYS A 149 5.09 -8.45 -10.17
CA CYS A 149 6.31 -8.96 -10.80
C CYS A 149 7.47 -9.07 -9.81
N PHE A 150 7.69 -8.03 -9.00
CA PHE A 150 8.80 -8.00 -8.05
C PHE A 150 8.63 -9.03 -6.93
N TYR A 151 7.44 -9.11 -6.33
CA TYR A 151 7.14 -10.09 -5.29
C TYR A 151 7.27 -11.51 -5.82
N ARG A 152 6.77 -11.81 -7.03
CA ARG A 152 6.92 -13.14 -7.64
C ARG A 152 8.39 -13.48 -7.92
N TRP A 153 9.19 -12.51 -8.36
CA TRP A 153 10.63 -12.72 -8.55
C TRP A 153 11.33 -13.06 -7.23
N VAL A 154 11.02 -12.34 -6.15
CA VAL A 154 11.57 -12.61 -4.81
C VAL A 154 11.10 -13.96 -4.25
N GLU A 155 9.81 -14.31 -4.43
CA GLU A 155 9.23 -15.59 -4.01
C GLU A 155 9.87 -16.79 -4.74
N ASN A 156 10.26 -16.61 -6.00
CA ASN A 156 10.95 -17.63 -6.79
C ASN A 156 12.48 -17.59 -6.60
N HIS A 157 12.96 -17.13 -5.44
CA HIS A 157 14.39 -17.03 -5.11
C HIS A 157 15.21 -16.35 -6.22
N PHE A 158 14.68 -15.23 -6.74
CA PHE A 158 15.32 -14.41 -7.76
C PHE A 158 15.42 -15.04 -9.15
N ALA A 159 14.66 -16.10 -9.41
CA ALA A 159 14.52 -16.68 -10.74
C ALA A 159 13.49 -15.92 -11.59
N PHE A 160 13.91 -15.37 -12.73
CA PHE A 160 13.01 -14.67 -13.66
C PHE A 160 12.20 -15.61 -14.56
N ALA A 161 12.69 -16.83 -14.82
CA ALA A 161 12.03 -17.81 -15.68
C ALA A 161 10.54 -18.05 -15.32
N PRO A 162 10.16 -18.32 -14.06
CA PRO A 162 8.76 -18.51 -13.68
C PRO A 162 7.91 -17.24 -13.85
N VAL A 163 8.47 -16.06 -13.53
CA VAL A 163 7.78 -14.78 -13.71
C VAL A 163 7.49 -14.54 -15.19
N LEU A 164 8.49 -14.71 -16.05
CA LEU A 164 8.36 -14.52 -17.50
C LEU A 164 7.42 -15.54 -18.15
N ALA A 165 7.43 -16.78 -17.68
CA ALA A 165 6.49 -17.80 -18.12
C ALA A 165 5.04 -17.38 -17.82
N GLU A 166 4.79 -16.78 -16.65
CA GLU A 166 3.46 -16.32 -16.25
C GLU A 166 3.02 -15.06 -17.02
N LEU A 167 3.92 -14.09 -17.23
CA LEU A 167 3.67 -12.89 -18.06
C LEU A 167 3.27 -13.24 -19.50
N ARG A 168 3.79 -14.33 -20.05
CA ARG A 168 3.47 -14.82 -21.40
C ARG A 168 2.12 -15.51 -21.50
N ARG A 169 1.45 -15.82 -20.38
CA ARG A 169 0.14 -16.48 -20.40
C ARG A 169 -0.94 -15.50 -20.87
N PRO A 170 -1.79 -15.89 -21.83
CA PRO A 170 -2.97 -15.10 -22.17
C PRO A 170 -3.80 -14.79 -20.93
N GLY A 171 -4.19 -13.53 -20.75
CA GLY A 171 -4.99 -13.11 -19.61
C GLY A 171 -4.24 -12.94 -18.28
N TRP A 172 -2.90 -12.96 -18.27
CA TRP A 172 -2.11 -12.61 -17.07
C TRP A 172 -2.58 -11.29 -16.44
N PHE A 173 -2.72 -10.24 -17.26
CA PHE A 173 -3.11 -8.92 -16.78
C PHE A 173 -4.52 -8.92 -16.17
N SER A 174 -5.48 -9.59 -16.81
CA SER A 174 -6.82 -9.78 -16.24
C SER A 174 -6.81 -10.62 -14.95
N GLY A 175 -5.80 -11.47 -14.77
CA GLY A 175 -5.56 -12.21 -13.52
C GLY A 175 -5.20 -11.32 -12.33
N LEU A 176 -4.80 -10.06 -12.55
CA LEU A 176 -4.56 -9.07 -11.49
C LEU A 176 -5.84 -8.37 -11.04
N LEU A 177 -6.95 -8.48 -11.77
CA LEU A 177 -8.21 -7.81 -11.43
C LEU A 177 -8.74 -8.18 -10.02
N PRO A 178 -8.72 -9.46 -9.58
CA PRO A 178 -9.15 -9.79 -8.23
C PRO A 178 -8.30 -9.11 -7.15
N LEU A 179 -6.98 -9.01 -7.37
CA LEU A 179 -6.06 -8.30 -6.48
C LEU A 179 -6.37 -6.80 -6.45
N GLN A 180 -6.61 -6.19 -7.61
CA GLN A 180 -6.97 -4.76 -7.70
C GLN A 180 -8.31 -4.46 -7.04
N ILE A 181 -9.34 -5.28 -7.28
CA ILE A 181 -10.68 -5.12 -6.70
C ILE A 181 -10.61 -5.27 -5.18
N ALA A 182 -9.86 -6.24 -4.66
CA ALA A 182 -9.62 -6.38 -3.22
C ALA A 182 -8.87 -5.17 -2.66
N GLY A 183 -7.89 -4.66 -3.40
CA GLY A 183 -7.12 -3.47 -3.06
C GLY A 183 -7.98 -2.21 -2.94
N TRP A 184 -8.93 -2.00 -3.86
CA TRP A 184 -9.78 -0.81 -3.88
C TRP A 184 -10.59 -0.62 -2.59
N GLY A 185 -11.04 -1.70 -1.95
CA GLY A 185 -11.78 -1.61 -0.68
C GLY A 185 -11.00 -0.93 0.45
N VAL A 186 -9.66 -0.95 0.39
CA VAL A 186 -8.80 -0.30 1.37
C VAL A 186 -8.18 0.98 0.80
N TRP A 187 -7.70 0.92 -0.43
CA TRP A 187 -6.87 1.98 -1.00
C TRP A 187 -7.68 3.16 -1.52
N VAL A 188 -8.88 2.97 -2.08
CA VAL A 188 -9.73 4.09 -2.52
C VAL A 188 -10.05 5.05 -1.37
N PRO A 189 -10.58 4.60 -0.21
CA PRO A 189 -10.81 5.51 0.91
C PRO A 189 -9.51 6.05 1.50
N ALA A 190 -8.44 5.24 1.57
CA ALA A 190 -7.17 5.68 2.14
C ALA A 190 -6.53 6.81 1.32
N VAL A 191 -6.47 6.70 -0.01
CA VAL A 191 -5.87 7.75 -0.84
C VAL A 191 -6.74 9.00 -0.88
N ALA A 192 -8.06 8.86 -0.82
CA ALA A 192 -8.97 10.01 -0.69
C ALA A 192 -8.72 10.80 0.62
N ILE A 193 -8.43 10.09 1.72
CA ILE A 193 -8.00 10.72 2.99
C ILE A 193 -6.61 11.34 2.85
N ILE A 194 -5.66 10.65 2.22
CA ILE A 194 -4.29 11.13 2.02
C ILE A 194 -4.27 12.44 1.23
N PHE A 195 -5.02 12.53 0.14
CA PHE A 195 -5.08 13.72 -0.71
C PHE A 195 -5.74 14.94 -0.05
N GLN A 196 -6.28 14.82 1.17
CA GLN A 196 -6.69 15.95 1.98
C GLN A 196 -5.51 16.74 2.56
N LEU A 197 -4.33 16.12 2.65
CA LEU A 197 -3.13 16.73 3.23
C LEU A 197 -2.31 17.46 2.15
N PRO A 198 -1.51 18.46 2.57
CA PRO A 198 -0.47 19.03 1.71
C PRO A 198 0.42 17.93 1.11
N THR A 199 0.91 18.11 -0.11
CA THR A 199 1.72 17.10 -0.83
C THR A 199 2.95 16.61 -0.05
N SER A 200 3.55 17.45 0.80
CA SER A 200 4.63 17.04 1.69
C SER A 200 4.21 16.04 2.78
N LEU A 201 2.92 15.97 3.16
CA LEU A 201 2.43 15.02 4.16
C LEU A 201 1.77 13.76 3.57
N GLN A 202 1.52 13.75 2.26
CA GLN A 202 0.86 12.63 1.59
C GLN A 202 1.70 11.33 1.68
N LEU A 203 3.00 11.37 1.35
CA LEU A 203 3.86 10.18 1.44
C LEU A 203 4.05 9.67 2.89
N PRO A 204 4.30 10.53 3.91
CA PRO A 204 4.32 10.08 5.29
C PRO A 204 3.07 9.30 5.72
N LEU A 205 1.87 9.79 5.38
CA LEU A 205 0.64 9.09 5.71
C LEU A 205 0.47 7.81 4.89
N GLN A 206 0.78 7.83 3.59
CA GLN A 206 0.81 6.64 2.73
C GLN A 206 1.71 5.55 3.32
N ASN A 207 2.89 5.90 3.84
CA ASN A 207 3.83 4.95 4.46
C ASN A 207 3.22 4.29 5.71
N LEU A 208 2.57 5.06 6.57
CA LEU A 208 1.85 4.51 7.72
C LEU A 208 0.74 3.56 7.28
N VAL A 209 -0.09 3.98 6.31
CA VAL A 209 -1.15 3.14 5.74
C VAL A 209 -0.59 1.84 5.15
N CYS A 210 0.47 1.91 4.34
CA CYS A 210 1.16 0.74 3.79
C CYS A 210 1.60 -0.23 4.89
N CYS A 211 2.26 0.29 5.92
CA CYS A 211 2.76 -0.53 7.01
C CYS A 211 1.62 -1.25 7.76
N PHE A 212 0.59 -0.49 8.14
CA PHE A 212 -0.56 -1.03 8.84
C PHE A 212 -1.30 -2.05 7.98
N TYR A 213 -1.50 -1.77 6.70
CA TYR A 213 -2.13 -2.70 5.75
C TYR A 213 -1.37 -4.02 5.66
N THR A 214 -0.04 -4.00 5.53
CA THR A 214 0.77 -5.23 5.46
C THR A 214 0.66 -6.07 6.73
N LEU A 215 0.75 -5.44 7.90
CA LEU A 215 0.62 -6.13 9.18
C LEU A 215 -0.78 -6.72 9.38
N LEU A 216 -1.79 -5.96 9.02
CA LEU A 216 -3.19 -6.33 9.08
C LEU A 216 -3.48 -7.55 8.22
N VAL A 217 -3.07 -7.52 6.94
CA VAL A 217 -3.27 -8.66 6.02
C VAL A 217 -2.61 -9.90 6.61
N ALA A 218 -1.38 -9.79 7.09
CA ALA A 218 -0.65 -10.92 7.65
C ALA A 218 -1.21 -11.46 8.98
N CYS A 219 -1.94 -10.64 9.75
CA CYS A 219 -2.68 -11.11 10.92
C CYS A 219 -3.94 -11.89 10.52
N LEU A 220 -4.63 -11.46 9.46
CA LEU A 220 -5.91 -12.02 9.02
C LEU A 220 -5.78 -13.26 8.14
N THR A 221 -4.71 -13.37 7.35
CA THR A 221 -4.45 -14.54 6.50
C THR A 221 -3.87 -15.72 7.28
N ARG A 222 -3.79 -15.62 8.62
CA ARG A 222 -3.40 -16.74 9.45
C ARG A 222 -4.50 -17.80 9.43
N PRO A 223 -4.15 -19.08 9.21
CA PRO A 223 -5.06 -20.14 9.58
C PRO A 223 -5.30 -20.04 11.08
N VAL A 224 -6.56 -19.82 11.48
CA VAL A 224 -6.96 -19.94 12.88
C VAL A 224 -6.58 -21.36 13.29
N ALA A 225 -5.65 -21.51 14.22
CA ALA A 225 -5.39 -22.79 14.85
C ALA A 225 -6.68 -23.20 15.55
N ILE A 226 -7.41 -24.13 14.95
CA ILE A 226 -8.52 -24.80 15.61
C ILE A 226 -7.85 -25.61 16.72
N LYS A 227 -7.94 -25.09 17.96
CA LYS A 227 -7.66 -25.85 19.17
C LYS A 227 -8.85 -26.75 19.46
#